data_AF-A0A243CVJ8-F1
#
_entry.id   AF-A0A243CVJ8-F1
#
_cell.length_a   1.000
_cell.length_b   1.000
_cell.length_c   1.000
_cell.angle_alpha   90.00
_cell.angle_beta   90.00
_cell.angle_gamma   90.00
#
_symmetry.space_group_name_H-M   'P 1'
#
loop_
_entity.id
_entity.type
_entity.pdbx_description
1 polymer ?
#
loop_
_entity_poly.entity_id
_entity_poly.type
_entity_poly.pdbx_seq_one_letter_code
_entity_poly.pdbx_strand_id
1 'polypeptide(L)'
;MKETQMIRKYITLNIIIILICLSPHRTQAHVKWFTTIVPEKKNLEDIINPLFLIVALLSAVTIAILPFILAKMNECRWSQKIEIRLKSFDIYTNYILKYGTATALTIQILSGTIFAPEFPIQSGIIKVIILGIISLLIIPHYIGTPISALGIIGLYIWLTVDTGFLRTIDYIFYIAIAISLLLSHRKYKKISIPILYFGTGFSLFWVAIEKLVYPSMAMDILIKHHIHTFGFTPDIFIVLCAFIEIVIGYLLIIGILNRTLSIIVTAIFTLTTLIFGVVEVFGHFILHILLIIFLIEGAKDYPMPIRLHKNIILQVFFLFFNFFFLLFTILTLYYISMN
;
A
#
# COMPACT_ATOMS: atom_id res chain seq x y z
N MET A 1 8.15 25.17 23.14
CA MET A 1 8.50 23.96 22.36
C MET A 1 7.32 23.02 22.08
N LYS A 2 6.32 22.88 22.98
CA LYS A 2 5.09 22.09 22.73
C LYS A 2 4.07 22.79 21.80
N GLU A 3 3.94 24.11 21.87
CA GLU A 3 3.00 24.86 21.00
C GLU A 3 3.38 24.81 19.51
N THR A 4 4.66 24.87 19.19
CA THR A 4 5.16 24.84 17.81
C THR A 4 4.89 23.50 17.12
N GLN A 5 4.84 22.40 17.89
CA GLN A 5 4.43 21.08 17.41
C GLN A 5 2.92 20.97 17.17
N MET A 6 2.11 21.58 18.04
CA MET A 6 0.66 21.61 17.90
C MET A 6 0.24 22.41 16.66
N ILE A 7 0.82 23.60 16.46
CA ILE A 7 0.55 24.46 15.31
C ILE A 7 0.93 23.77 14.00
N ARG A 8 2.09 23.11 13.93
CA ARG A 8 2.48 22.31 12.76
C ARG A 8 1.47 21.21 12.46
N LYS A 9 0.98 20.50 13.48
CA LYS A 9 0.00 19.41 13.34
C LYS A 9 -1.32 19.91 12.75
N TYR A 10 -1.83 21.05 13.23
CA TYR A 10 -3.04 21.68 12.69
C TYR A 10 -2.84 22.17 11.26
N ILE A 11 -1.68 22.72 10.91
CA ILE A 11 -1.39 23.17 9.54
C ILE A 11 -1.33 21.98 8.57
N THR A 12 -0.67 20.88 8.91
CA THR A 12 -0.67 19.67 8.07
C THR A 12 -2.05 19.05 7.90
N LEU A 13 -2.88 19.03 8.95
CA LEU A 13 -4.23 18.48 8.87
C LEU A 13 -5.14 19.34 7.98
N ASN A 14 -5.04 20.66 8.09
CA ASN A 14 -5.79 21.59 7.24
C ASN A 14 -5.35 21.50 5.77
N ILE A 15 -4.05 21.32 5.49
CA ILE A 15 -3.57 21.15 4.10
C ILE A 15 -4.14 19.86 3.48
N ILE A 16 -4.19 18.75 4.23
CA ILE A 16 -4.79 17.49 3.74
C ILE A 16 -6.29 17.68 3.47
N ILE A 17 -7.01 18.33 4.37
CA ILE A 17 -8.45 18.61 4.20
C ILE A 17 -8.70 19.52 2.99
N ILE A 18 -7.89 20.57 2.82
CA ILE A 18 -8.00 21.50 1.68
C ILE A 18 -7.69 20.77 0.36
N LEU A 19 -6.69 19.89 0.33
CA LEU A 19 -6.37 19.09 -0.86
C LEU A 19 -7.48 18.07 -1.22
N ILE A 20 -8.18 17.53 -0.21
CA ILE A 20 -9.34 16.66 -0.43
C ILE A 20 -10.53 17.48 -0.97
N CYS A 21 -10.84 18.62 -0.35
CA CYS A 21 -12.00 19.45 -0.71
C CYS A 21 -11.87 20.20 -2.03
N LEU A 22 -10.65 20.46 -2.52
CA LEU A 22 -10.41 21.17 -3.79
C LEU A 22 -10.15 20.23 -4.97
N SER A 23 -10.25 18.91 -4.78
CA SER A 23 -9.99 17.97 -5.87
C SER A 23 -11.17 17.90 -6.85
N PRO A 24 -10.93 17.96 -8.18
CA PRO A 24 -12.01 17.87 -9.17
C PRO A 24 -12.77 16.54 -9.08
N HIS A 25 -14.10 16.60 -8.99
CA HIS A 25 -15.04 15.48 -8.79
C HIS A 25 -15.19 14.50 -9.98
N ARG A 26 -14.13 14.23 -10.74
CA ARG A 26 -14.14 13.11 -11.70
C ARG A 26 -13.29 11.99 -11.12
N THR A 27 -13.91 11.20 -10.27
CA THR A 27 -13.30 10.03 -9.66
C THR A 27 -13.61 8.80 -10.49
N GLN A 28 -12.58 8.01 -10.75
CA GLN A 28 -12.66 6.96 -11.74
C GLN A 28 -12.07 5.64 -11.26
N ALA A 29 -11.88 5.34 -9.97
CA ALA A 29 -11.55 4.01 -9.38
C ALA A 29 -10.40 3.08 -9.90
N HIS A 30 -9.42 2.70 -9.06
CA HIS A 30 -8.18 1.89 -9.26
C HIS A 30 -8.27 0.61 -10.09
N VAL A 31 -9.40 -0.10 -10.15
CA VAL A 31 -9.60 -1.23 -11.10
C VAL A 31 -9.56 -0.77 -12.59
N LYS A 32 -9.56 0.55 -12.77
CA LYS A 32 -9.38 1.43 -13.94
C LYS A 32 -8.63 0.93 -15.18
N TRP A 33 -7.56 0.20 -14.98
CA TRP A 33 -6.63 -0.19 -16.04
C TRP A 33 -6.94 -1.58 -16.62
N PHE A 34 -7.88 -2.31 -16.00
CA PHE A 34 -8.34 -3.62 -16.46
C PHE A 34 -9.78 -3.61 -17.03
N THR A 35 -10.59 -2.61 -16.63
CA THR A 35 -11.98 -2.45 -17.05
C THR A 35 -12.24 -1.07 -17.66
N THR A 36 -13.20 -1.00 -18.57
CA THR A 36 -13.72 0.25 -19.15
C THR A 36 -15.15 0.55 -18.70
N ILE A 37 -15.71 -0.26 -17.80
CA ILE A 37 -17.08 -0.08 -17.30
C ILE A 37 -17.14 1.17 -16.42
N VAL A 38 -18.25 1.91 -16.54
CA VAL A 38 -18.51 3.08 -15.69
C VAL A 38 -18.68 2.61 -14.24
N PRO A 39 -17.91 3.16 -13.28
CA PRO A 39 -17.99 2.76 -11.89
C PRO A 39 -19.39 3.04 -11.33
N GLU A 40 -20.03 2.00 -10.80
CA GLU A 40 -21.35 2.10 -10.17
C GLU A 40 -21.20 2.05 -8.65
N LYS A 41 -21.49 3.17 -7.99
CA LYS A 41 -21.36 3.30 -6.54
C LYS A 41 -22.51 2.58 -5.85
N LYS A 42 -22.19 1.59 -5.03
CA LYS A 42 -23.18 0.91 -4.20
C LYS A 42 -23.61 1.79 -3.03
N ASN A 43 -24.87 1.69 -2.59
CA ASN A 43 -25.30 2.38 -1.37
C ASN A 43 -24.61 1.79 -0.14
N LEU A 44 -24.38 2.63 0.87
CA LEU A 44 -23.72 2.20 2.10
C LEU A 44 -24.44 1.03 2.80
N GLU A 45 -25.78 1.00 2.76
CA GLU A 45 -26.60 -0.08 3.32
C GLU A 45 -26.36 -1.42 2.61
N ASP A 46 -26.13 -1.38 1.31
CA ASP A 46 -25.86 -2.57 0.52
C ASP A 46 -24.40 -3.05 0.67
N ILE A 47 -23.48 -2.15 1.05
CA ILE A 47 -22.09 -2.48 1.38
C ILE A 47 -22.01 -3.13 2.76
N ILE A 48 -22.60 -2.48 3.78
CA ILE A 48 -22.61 -2.96 5.17
C ILE A 48 -23.78 -3.93 5.37
N ASN A 49 -23.79 -4.99 4.58
CA ASN A 49 -24.78 -6.04 4.65
C ASN A 49 -24.34 -7.15 5.65
N PRO A 50 -25.20 -8.15 5.93
CA PRO A 50 -24.84 -9.24 6.86
C PRO A 50 -23.56 -9.99 6.47
N LEU A 51 -23.30 -10.20 5.18
CA LEU A 51 -22.07 -10.85 4.71
C LEU A 51 -20.84 -10.03 5.08
N PHE A 52 -20.84 -8.72 4.81
CA PHE A 52 -19.77 -7.82 5.19
C PHE A 52 -19.48 -7.88 6.70
N LEU A 53 -20.52 -7.83 7.53
CA LEU A 53 -20.36 -7.87 8.99
C LEU A 53 -19.82 -9.22 9.48
N ILE A 54 -20.28 -10.33 8.91
CA ILE A 54 -19.78 -11.68 9.24
C ILE A 54 -18.31 -11.80 8.85
N VAL A 55 -17.93 -11.42 7.62
CA VAL A 55 -16.55 -11.51 7.14
C VAL A 55 -15.64 -10.55 7.92
N ALA A 56 -16.12 -9.35 8.27
CA ALA A 56 -15.39 -8.41 9.11
C ALA A 56 -15.14 -8.98 10.51
N LEU A 57 -16.15 -9.61 11.13
CA LEU A 57 -16.01 -10.25 12.43
C LEU A 57 -15.04 -11.43 12.38
N LEU A 58 -15.16 -12.31 11.38
CA LEU A 58 -14.25 -13.43 11.20
C LEU A 58 -12.81 -12.93 10.99
N SER A 59 -12.62 -11.88 10.19
CA SER A 59 -11.32 -11.24 9.99
C SER A 59 -10.76 -10.67 11.29
N ALA A 60 -11.57 -9.94 12.06
CA ALA A 60 -11.18 -9.36 13.33
C ALA A 60 -10.76 -10.44 14.35
N VAL A 61 -11.54 -11.52 14.46
CA VAL A 61 -11.22 -12.68 15.32
C VAL A 61 -9.92 -13.35 14.86
N THR A 62 -9.76 -13.59 13.56
CA THR A 62 -8.55 -14.22 13.00
C THR A 62 -7.31 -13.39 13.31
N ILE A 63 -7.38 -12.07 13.10
CA ILE A 63 -6.29 -11.14 13.42
C ILE A 63 -6.01 -11.13 14.92
N ALA A 64 -7.05 -11.10 15.77
CA ALA A 64 -6.92 -11.04 17.21
C ALA A 64 -6.24 -12.29 17.80
N ILE A 65 -6.31 -13.44 17.13
CA ILE A 65 -5.62 -14.68 17.56
C ILE A 65 -4.12 -14.66 17.19
N LEU A 66 -3.71 -13.86 16.20
CA LEU A 66 -2.32 -13.86 15.70
C LEU A 66 -1.25 -13.64 16.77
N PRO A 67 -1.41 -12.77 17.81
CA PRO A 67 -0.42 -12.64 18.87
C PRO A 67 -0.05 -13.97 19.56
N PHE A 68 -1.02 -14.87 19.76
CA PHE A 68 -0.76 -16.19 20.34
C PHE A 68 0.03 -17.09 19.38
N ILE A 69 -0.32 -17.08 18.10
CA ILE A 69 0.39 -17.83 17.06
C ILE A 69 1.82 -17.33 16.94
N LEU A 70 2.02 -16.01 16.94
CA LEU A 70 3.33 -15.37 16.87
C LEU A 70 4.21 -15.69 18.08
N ALA A 71 3.63 -15.71 19.28
CA ALA A 71 4.34 -16.12 20.48
C ALA A 71 4.89 -17.55 20.31
N LYS A 72 4.06 -18.48 19.81
CA LYS A 72 4.49 -19.86 19.56
C LYS A 72 5.51 -19.98 18.43
N MET A 73 5.35 -19.22 17.34
CA MET A 73 6.30 -19.22 16.22
C MET A 73 7.68 -18.71 16.62
N ASN A 74 7.77 -17.78 17.57
CA ASN A 74 9.03 -17.24 18.05
C ASN A 74 9.86 -18.24 18.86
N GLU A 75 9.22 -19.24 19.48
CA GLU A 75 9.90 -20.33 20.17
C GLU A 75 10.55 -21.34 19.20
N CYS A 76 10.12 -21.35 17.93
CA CYS A 76 10.60 -22.29 16.94
C CYS A 76 12.00 -21.94 16.44
N ARG A 77 12.96 -22.86 16.60
CA ARG A 77 14.37 -22.68 16.18
C ARG A 77 14.54 -22.43 14.68
N TRP A 78 13.68 -23.00 13.84
CA TRP A 78 13.71 -22.77 12.39
C TRP A 78 13.37 -21.32 12.03
N SER A 79 12.36 -20.75 12.70
CA SER A 79 11.96 -19.35 12.55
C SER A 79 13.13 -18.40 12.90
N GLN A 80 13.83 -18.67 14.00
CA GLN A 80 14.98 -17.87 14.43
C GLN A 80 16.17 -17.94 13.46
N LYS A 81 16.47 -19.13 12.90
CA LYS A 81 17.53 -19.28 11.89
C LYS A 81 17.23 -18.50 10.61
N ILE A 82 16.01 -18.62 10.10
CA ILE A 82 15.56 -17.85 8.93
C ILE A 82 15.64 -16.35 9.24
N GLU A 83 15.30 -15.95 10.47
CA GLU A 83 15.35 -14.57 10.87
C GLU A 83 16.75 -13.97 10.86
N ILE A 84 17.73 -14.68 11.42
CA ILE A 84 19.13 -14.25 11.42
C ILE A 84 19.66 -14.18 9.98
N ARG A 85 19.34 -15.17 9.15
CA ARG A 85 19.78 -15.21 7.75
C ARG A 85 19.22 -14.05 6.95
N LEU A 86 17.92 -13.79 7.02
CA LEU A 86 17.28 -12.68 6.30
C LEU A 86 17.78 -11.32 6.82
N LYS A 87 18.00 -11.18 8.13
CA LYS A 87 18.52 -9.96 8.73
C LYS A 87 19.95 -9.63 8.28
N SER A 88 20.75 -10.62 7.89
CA SER A 88 22.08 -10.34 7.32
C SER A 88 22.05 -9.54 6.01
N PHE A 89 20.90 -9.52 5.31
CA PHE A 89 20.71 -8.74 4.10
C PHE A 89 20.21 -7.31 4.36
N ASP A 90 20.00 -6.90 5.61
CA ASP A 90 19.46 -5.57 5.97
C ASP A 90 20.38 -4.40 5.53
N ILE A 91 21.65 -4.69 5.27
CA ILE A 91 22.65 -3.78 4.72
C ILE A 91 22.27 -3.37 3.30
N TYR A 92 21.62 -4.27 2.55
CA TYR A 92 21.22 -4.05 1.16
C TYR A 92 19.90 -3.30 1.02
N THR A 93 19.09 -3.18 2.07
CA THR A 93 17.75 -2.58 2.01
C THR A 93 17.74 -1.19 1.35
N ASN A 94 18.67 -0.32 1.71
CA ASN A 94 18.74 1.02 1.12
C ASN A 94 19.13 0.98 -0.36
N TYR A 95 20.01 0.06 -0.75
CA TYR A 95 20.41 -0.13 -2.14
C TYR A 95 19.26 -0.73 -2.96
N ILE A 96 18.54 -1.71 -2.41
CA ILE A 96 17.35 -2.30 -3.02
C ILE A 96 16.27 -1.23 -3.22
N LEU A 97 16.03 -0.38 -2.22
CA LEU A 97 15.08 0.72 -2.35
C LEU A 97 15.52 1.71 -3.42
N LYS A 98 16.77 2.17 -3.40
CA LYS A 98 17.32 3.15 -4.35
C LYS A 98 17.29 2.63 -5.79
N TYR A 99 17.94 1.50 -6.03
CA TYR A 99 18.06 0.95 -7.39
C TYR A 99 16.77 0.29 -7.85
N GLY A 100 16.02 -0.35 -6.97
CA GLY A 100 14.69 -0.89 -7.30
C GLY A 100 13.70 0.22 -7.70
N THR A 101 13.75 1.38 -7.03
CA THR A 101 12.95 2.55 -7.45
C THR A 101 13.39 3.06 -8.82
N ALA A 102 14.70 3.14 -9.08
CA ALA A 102 15.21 3.53 -10.40
C ALA A 102 14.76 2.57 -11.50
N THR A 103 14.82 1.25 -11.25
CA THR A 103 14.35 0.21 -12.17
C THR A 103 12.85 0.30 -12.39
N ALA A 104 12.05 0.49 -11.33
CA ALA A 104 10.61 0.65 -11.45
C ALA A 104 10.23 1.87 -12.31
N LEU A 105 10.87 3.03 -12.08
CA LEU A 105 10.66 4.22 -12.89
C LEU A 105 11.14 4.02 -14.34
N THR A 106 12.20 3.25 -14.55
CA THR A 106 12.67 2.89 -15.90
C THR A 106 11.62 2.08 -16.65
N ILE A 107 11.05 1.06 -15.99
CA ILE A 107 9.96 0.24 -16.56
C ILE A 107 8.76 1.14 -16.90
N GLN A 108 8.40 2.08 -16.04
CA GLN A 108 7.30 3.03 -16.27
C GLN A 108 7.56 3.96 -17.48
N ILE A 109 8.78 4.50 -17.62
CA ILE A 109 9.13 5.29 -18.82
C ILE A 109 9.02 4.42 -20.08
N LEU A 110 9.46 3.16 -20.03
CA LEU A 110 9.42 2.26 -21.18
C LEU A 110 7.99 1.89 -21.57
N SER A 111 7.07 1.79 -20.60
CA SER A 111 5.64 1.62 -20.86
C SER A 111 4.92 2.93 -21.25
N GLY A 112 5.62 4.07 -21.20
CA GLY A 112 5.06 5.37 -21.55
C GLY A 112 4.16 5.98 -20.46
N THR A 113 4.32 5.57 -19.21
CA THR A 113 3.42 5.90 -18.09
C THR A 113 4.18 6.44 -16.87
N ILE A 114 3.45 7.00 -15.91
CA ILE A 114 3.99 7.63 -14.69
C ILE A 114 3.41 6.90 -13.48
N PHE A 115 4.25 6.27 -12.66
CA PHE A 115 3.90 5.56 -11.43
C PHE A 115 2.95 4.35 -11.56
N ALA A 116 1.98 4.41 -12.48
CA ALA A 116 0.99 3.38 -12.77
C ALA A 116 0.55 3.45 -14.25
N PRO A 117 0.01 2.37 -14.83
CA PRO A 117 -0.34 2.33 -16.25
C PRO A 117 -1.47 3.26 -16.66
N GLU A 118 -2.29 3.72 -15.71
CA GLU A 118 -3.39 4.65 -15.96
C GLU A 118 -2.94 6.10 -16.23
N PHE A 119 -1.67 6.44 -15.97
CA PHE A 119 -1.15 7.81 -16.13
C PHE A 119 -0.18 7.90 -17.31
N PRO A 120 -0.66 8.16 -18.54
CA PRO A 120 0.20 8.28 -19.71
C PRO A 120 1.07 9.54 -19.63
N ILE A 121 2.32 9.43 -20.11
CA ILE A 121 3.22 10.58 -20.25
C ILE A 121 2.77 11.42 -21.45
N GLN A 122 2.17 12.58 -21.18
CA GLN A 122 1.67 13.48 -22.22
C GLN A 122 2.70 14.50 -22.71
N SER A 123 3.75 14.78 -21.94
CA SER A 123 4.75 15.82 -22.24
C SER A 123 6.18 15.29 -22.19
N GLY A 124 6.99 15.72 -23.16
CA GLY A 124 8.43 15.41 -23.21
C GLY A 124 9.19 15.97 -21.99
N ILE A 125 8.73 17.07 -21.39
CA ILE A 125 9.36 17.65 -20.19
C ILE A 125 9.25 16.69 -19.01
N ILE A 126 8.08 16.09 -18.81
CA ILE A 126 7.87 15.12 -17.72
C ILE A 126 8.77 13.91 -17.92
N LYS A 127 8.90 13.41 -19.15
CA LYS A 127 9.82 12.33 -19.49
C LYS A 127 11.27 12.67 -19.11
N VAL A 128 11.71 13.89 -19.42
CA VAL A 128 13.05 14.38 -19.05
C VAL A 128 13.21 14.47 -17.53
N ILE A 129 12.20 14.95 -16.80
CA ILE A 129 12.22 15.00 -15.33
C ILE A 129 12.38 13.59 -14.74
N ILE A 130 11.60 12.61 -15.19
CA ILE A 130 11.68 11.23 -14.68
C ILE A 130 13.06 10.63 -15.01
N LEU A 131 13.58 10.87 -16.22
CA LEU A 131 14.93 10.43 -16.59
C LEU A 131 16.02 11.08 -15.71
N GLY A 132 15.85 12.35 -15.34
CA GLY A 132 16.70 13.03 -14.38
C GLY A 132 16.66 12.38 -12.99
N ILE A 133 15.46 12.04 -12.49
CA ILE A 133 15.28 11.32 -11.22
C ILE A 133 15.99 9.96 -11.27
N ILE A 134 15.79 9.18 -12.34
CA ILE A 134 16.44 7.88 -12.54
C ILE A 134 17.97 8.03 -12.55
N SER A 135 18.49 9.00 -13.30
CA SER A 135 19.94 9.25 -13.40
C SER A 135 20.53 9.57 -12.02
N LEU A 136 19.87 10.41 -11.24
CA LEU A 136 20.29 10.76 -9.87
C LEU A 136 20.23 9.56 -8.90
N LEU A 137 19.28 8.64 -9.08
CA LEU A 137 19.20 7.40 -8.30
C LEU A 137 20.29 6.39 -8.69
N ILE A 138 20.66 6.31 -9.97
CA ILE A 138 21.68 5.35 -10.43
C ILE A 138 23.08 5.83 -10.04
N ILE A 139 23.36 7.13 -10.19
CA ILE A 139 24.68 7.68 -9.86
C ILE A 139 24.95 7.49 -8.35
N PRO A 140 26.07 6.87 -7.95
CA PRO A 140 26.39 6.59 -6.54
C PRO A 140 26.92 7.84 -5.82
N HIS A 141 26.16 8.93 -5.87
CA HIS A 141 26.48 10.20 -5.21
C HIS A 141 25.53 10.47 -4.03
N TYR A 142 26.06 10.99 -2.93
CA TYR A 142 25.30 11.19 -1.68
C TYR A 142 24.16 12.21 -1.81
N ILE A 143 24.31 13.20 -2.71
CA ILE A 143 23.28 14.22 -2.98
C ILE A 143 22.22 13.71 -3.97
N GLY A 144 22.53 12.70 -4.80
CA GLY A 144 21.62 12.21 -5.83
C GLY A 144 20.32 11.65 -5.25
N THR A 145 20.43 10.80 -4.24
CA THR A 145 19.27 10.19 -3.56
C THR A 145 18.27 11.22 -3.00
N PRO A 146 18.66 12.20 -2.17
CA PRO A 146 17.70 13.16 -1.64
C PRO A 146 17.07 14.04 -2.72
N ILE A 147 17.84 14.50 -3.73
CA ILE A 147 17.27 15.27 -4.84
C ILE A 147 16.26 14.43 -5.61
N SER A 148 16.59 13.17 -5.91
CA SER A 148 15.67 12.26 -6.62
C SER A 148 14.39 12.01 -5.82
N ALA A 149 14.48 11.88 -4.50
CA ALA A 149 13.34 11.69 -3.63
C ALA A 149 12.43 12.94 -3.60
N LEU A 150 13.01 14.14 -3.54
CA LEU A 150 12.25 15.39 -3.72
C LEU A 150 11.61 15.47 -5.11
N GLY A 151 12.31 14.98 -6.15
CA GLY A 151 11.76 14.86 -7.50
C GLY A 151 10.55 13.93 -7.57
N ILE A 152 10.59 12.78 -6.90
CA ILE A 152 9.44 11.85 -6.81
C ILE A 152 8.25 12.52 -6.10
N ILE A 153 8.50 13.23 -5.00
CA ILE A 153 7.43 13.99 -4.30
C ILE A 153 6.86 15.08 -5.20
N GLY A 154 7.71 15.86 -5.86
CA GLY A 154 7.28 16.91 -6.78
C GLY A 154 6.45 16.35 -7.94
N LEU A 155 6.87 15.22 -8.52
CA LEU A 155 6.15 14.53 -9.58
C LEU A 155 4.80 13.99 -9.09
N TYR A 156 4.74 13.42 -7.88
CA TYR A 156 3.49 12.95 -7.28
C TYR A 156 2.52 14.09 -7.00
N ILE A 157 3.02 15.22 -6.46
CA ILE A 157 2.19 16.42 -6.23
C ILE A 157 1.68 16.95 -7.56
N TRP A 158 2.54 17.06 -8.57
CA TRP A 158 2.13 17.50 -9.91
C TRP A 158 1.03 16.59 -10.48
N LEU A 159 1.22 15.26 -10.43
CA LEU A 159 0.23 14.29 -10.90
C LEU A 159 -1.08 14.39 -10.12
N THR A 160 -1.00 14.64 -8.81
CA THR A 160 -2.15 14.82 -7.93
C THR A 160 -2.94 16.08 -8.28
N VAL A 161 -2.27 17.18 -8.61
CA VAL A 161 -2.91 18.42 -9.05
C VAL A 161 -3.55 18.24 -10.43
N ASP A 162 -2.89 17.50 -11.33
CA ASP A 162 -3.36 17.27 -12.69
C ASP A 162 -4.57 16.31 -12.77
N THR A 163 -4.51 15.21 -12.02
CA THR A 163 -5.50 14.11 -12.13
C THR A 163 -6.49 14.03 -10.96
N GLY A 164 -6.18 14.68 -9.84
CA GLY A 164 -6.98 14.68 -8.61
C GLY A 164 -6.44 13.72 -7.54
N PHE A 165 -6.52 14.15 -6.29
CA PHE A 165 -6.03 13.42 -5.11
C PHE A 165 -6.58 12.00 -4.98
N LEU A 166 -7.86 11.82 -5.27
CA LEU A 166 -8.53 10.53 -5.09
C LEU A 166 -8.11 9.46 -6.09
N ARG A 167 -7.48 9.82 -7.22
CA ARG A 167 -6.86 8.80 -8.11
C ARG A 167 -5.39 8.58 -7.85
N THR A 168 -4.68 9.53 -7.22
CA THR A 168 -3.27 9.32 -6.87
C THR A 168 -3.08 8.63 -5.53
N ILE A 169 -4.04 8.72 -4.60
CA ILE A 169 -3.95 8.16 -3.25
C ILE A 169 -3.71 6.64 -3.23
N ASP A 170 -4.18 5.91 -4.25
CA ASP A 170 -3.92 4.48 -4.43
C ASP A 170 -2.41 4.17 -4.50
N TYR A 171 -1.61 5.17 -4.86
CA TYR A 171 -0.18 5.10 -5.08
C TYR A 171 0.63 5.85 -4.01
N ILE A 172 0.04 6.12 -2.83
CA ILE A 172 0.71 6.85 -1.74
C ILE A 172 1.99 6.16 -1.24
N PHE A 173 2.17 4.87 -1.52
CA PHE A 173 3.43 4.17 -1.30
C PHE A 173 4.62 4.83 -2.03
N TYR A 174 4.44 5.57 -3.14
CA TYR A 174 5.52 6.35 -3.76
C TYR A 174 5.98 7.53 -2.89
N ILE A 175 5.05 8.19 -2.19
CA ILE A 175 5.40 9.18 -1.17
C ILE A 175 6.16 8.52 -0.02
N ALA A 176 5.73 7.32 0.39
CA ALA A 176 6.42 6.55 1.41
C ALA A 176 7.86 6.22 0.98
N ILE A 177 8.05 5.75 -0.26
CA ILE A 177 9.37 5.50 -0.86
C ILE A 177 10.24 6.76 -0.84
N ALA A 178 9.71 7.88 -1.30
CA ALA A 178 10.46 9.12 -1.36
C ALA A 178 10.90 9.60 0.03
N ILE A 179 10.00 9.57 1.02
CA ILE A 179 10.36 9.89 2.41
C ILE A 179 11.41 8.91 2.94
N SER A 180 11.27 7.62 2.65
CA SER A 180 12.24 6.61 3.06
C SER A 180 13.61 6.77 2.42
N LEU A 181 13.67 7.24 1.16
CA LEU A 181 14.91 7.60 0.46
C LEU A 181 15.56 8.87 1.04
N LEU A 182 14.78 9.87 1.46
CA LEU A 182 15.28 11.04 2.20
C LEU A 182 15.86 10.63 3.56
N LEU A 183 15.23 9.64 4.22
CA LEU A 183 15.64 9.09 5.50
C LEU A 183 16.63 7.92 5.36
N SER A 184 17.26 7.74 4.18
CA SER A 184 18.11 6.59 3.88
C SER A 184 19.42 6.55 4.69
N HIS A 185 19.77 7.65 5.37
CA HIS A 185 20.88 7.66 6.34
C HIS A 185 20.62 6.68 7.50
N ARG A 186 21.60 5.83 7.85
CA ARG A 186 21.45 4.72 8.85
C ARG A 186 20.77 5.12 10.16
N LYS A 187 20.98 6.36 10.61
CA LYS A 187 20.36 6.94 11.82
C LYS A 187 18.83 6.91 11.81
N TYR A 188 18.20 7.05 10.63
CA TYR A 188 16.76 7.18 10.48
C TYR A 188 16.08 5.92 9.93
N LYS A 189 16.82 4.82 9.74
CA LYS A 189 16.28 3.53 9.29
C LYS A 189 15.09 3.06 10.15
N LYS A 190 15.16 3.30 11.47
CA LYS A 190 14.08 2.97 12.43
C LYS A 190 12.73 3.64 12.15
N ILE A 191 12.72 4.73 11.38
CA ILE A 191 11.52 5.48 11.00
C ILE A 191 11.19 5.21 9.53
N SER A 192 12.21 5.11 8.67
CA SER A 192 12.08 4.87 7.23
C SER A 192 11.29 3.60 6.90
N ILE A 193 11.58 2.47 7.58
CA ILE A 193 10.93 1.20 7.28
C ILE A 193 9.45 1.17 7.71
N PRO A 194 9.06 1.63 8.92
CA PRO A 194 7.64 1.81 9.27
C PRO A 194 6.84 2.68 8.30
N ILE A 195 7.45 3.71 7.71
CA ILE A 195 6.80 4.55 6.71
C ILE A 195 6.46 3.75 5.46
N LEU A 196 7.39 2.91 4.97
CA LEU A 196 7.12 2.01 3.84
C LEU A 196 5.97 1.04 4.15
N TYR A 197 6.00 0.42 5.35
CA TYR A 197 4.95 -0.49 5.79
C TYR A 197 3.58 0.19 5.82
N PHE A 198 3.53 1.39 6.42
CA PHE A 198 2.31 2.16 6.51
C PHE A 198 1.79 2.59 5.13
N GLY A 199 2.64 3.18 4.29
CA GLY A 199 2.23 3.66 2.97
C GLY A 199 1.75 2.53 2.05
N THR A 200 2.45 1.40 2.07
CA THR A 200 2.06 0.22 1.28
C THR A 200 0.79 -0.43 1.82
N GLY A 201 0.72 -0.62 3.14
CA GLY A 201 -0.45 -1.21 3.78
C GLY A 201 -1.70 -0.34 3.61
N PHE A 202 -1.56 0.98 3.71
CA PHE A 202 -2.64 1.93 3.46
C PHE A 202 -3.12 1.87 2.01
N SER A 203 -2.20 1.84 1.04
CA SER A 203 -2.55 1.76 -0.39
C SER A 203 -3.36 0.49 -0.70
N LEU A 204 -2.92 -0.67 -0.19
CA LEU A 204 -3.65 -1.93 -0.33
C LEU A 204 -5.03 -1.88 0.35
N PHE A 205 -5.10 -1.32 1.56
CA PHE A 205 -6.35 -1.18 2.29
C PHE A 205 -7.34 -0.29 1.52
N TRP A 206 -6.86 0.84 0.98
CA TRP A 206 -7.66 1.81 0.25
C TRP A 206 -8.26 1.22 -1.02
N VAL A 207 -7.44 0.56 -1.85
CA VAL A 207 -7.90 -0.12 -3.08
C VAL A 207 -8.86 -1.26 -2.77
N ALA A 208 -8.72 -1.92 -1.63
CA ALA A 208 -9.65 -2.97 -1.23
C ALA A 208 -11.02 -2.42 -0.83
N ILE A 209 -11.09 -1.23 -0.21
CA ILE A 209 -12.35 -0.54 0.07
C ILE A 209 -13.05 -0.15 -1.23
N GLU A 210 -12.30 0.29 -2.24
CA GLU A 210 -12.86 0.57 -3.56
C GLU A 210 -13.61 -0.63 -4.14
N LYS A 211 -13.08 -1.84 -4.03
CA LYS A 211 -13.74 -3.07 -4.52
C LYS A 211 -15.09 -3.31 -3.85
N LEU A 212 -15.25 -2.87 -2.60
CA LEU A 212 -16.54 -2.95 -1.89
C LEU A 212 -17.51 -1.86 -2.33
N VAL A 213 -17.01 -0.65 -2.61
CA VAL A 213 -17.82 0.51 -2.99
C VAL A 213 -18.28 0.43 -4.46
N TYR A 214 -17.42 -0.11 -5.33
CA TYR A 214 -17.65 -0.22 -6.77
C TYR A 214 -17.44 -1.67 -7.27
N PRO A 215 -18.28 -2.62 -6.83
CA PRO A 215 -18.08 -4.04 -7.14
C PRO A 215 -18.24 -4.37 -8.63
N SER A 216 -18.96 -3.54 -9.41
CA SER A 216 -19.19 -3.76 -10.84
C SER A 216 -17.89 -3.83 -11.65
N MET A 217 -16.87 -3.08 -11.27
CA MET A 217 -15.56 -3.11 -11.92
C MET A 217 -14.81 -4.42 -11.65
N ALA A 218 -14.86 -4.91 -10.42
CA ALA A 218 -14.26 -6.20 -10.07
C ALA A 218 -15.03 -7.35 -10.74
N MET A 219 -16.35 -7.23 -10.87
CA MET A 219 -17.20 -8.18 -11.59
C MET A 219 -16.83 -8.27 -13.07
N ASP A 220 -16.59 -7.14 -13.74
CA ASP A 220 -16.13 -7.12 -15.13
C ASP A 220 -14.83 -7.91 -15.32
N ILE A 221 -13.86 -7.73 -14.42
CA ILE A 221 -12.62 -8.48 -14.45
C ILE A 221 -12.86 -9.99 -14.32
N LEU A 222 -13.70 -10.40 -13.36
CA LEU A 222 -13.99 -11.82 -13.16
C LEU A 222 -14.59 -12.46 -14.40
N ILE A 223 -15.54 -11.77 -15.05
CA ILE A 223 -16.21 -12.24 -16.26
C ILE A 223 -15.24 -12.28 -17.44
N LYS A 224 -14.53 -11.17 -17.69
CA LYS A 224 -13.63 -10.99 -18.84
C LYS A 224 -12.43 -11.94 -18.82
N HIS A 225 -11.91 -12.24 -17.63
CA HIS A 225 -10.74 -13.11 -17.46
C HIS A 225 -11.10 -14.53 -17.00
N HIS A 226 -12.40 -14.87 -16.92
CA HIS A 226 -12.89 -16.19 -16.50
C HIS A 226 -12.24 -16.71 -15.20
N ILE A 227 -12.10 -15.81 -14.22
CA ILE A 227 -11.44 -16.13 -12.95
C ILE A 227 -12.29 -17.11 -12.16
N HIS A 228 -11.66 -18.19 -11.68
CA HIS A 228 -12.34 -19.20 -10.87
C HIS A 228 -12.72 -18.62 -9.50
N THR A 229 -14.01 -18.69 -9.16
CA THR A 229 -14.56 -18.21 -7.88
C THR A 229 -14.63 -19.29 -6.79
N PHE A 230 -14.02 -20.46 -7.03
CA PHE A 230 -13.96 -21.58 -6.08
C PHE A 230 -15.33 -22.02 -5.51
N GLY A 231 -16.39 -21.93 -6.33
CA GLY A 231 -17.75 -22.31 -5.94
C GLY A 231 -18.56 -21.19 -5.27
N PHE A 232 -17.97 -20.02 -5.01
CA PHE A 232 -18.70 -18.83 -4.57
C PHE A 232 -19.38 -18.13 -5.75
N THR A 233 -20.49 -17.44 -5.48
CA THR A 233 -21.03 -16.49 -6.46
C THR A 233 -20.05 -15.32 -6.62
N PRO A 234 -19.98 -14.67 -7.80
CA PRO A 234 -19.04 -13.57 -8.05
C PRO A 234 -19.13 -12.44 -7.01
N ASP A 235 -20.34 -12.04 -6.60
CA ASP A 235 -20.53 -10.98 -5.60
C ASP A 235 -19.90 -11.32 -4.24
N ILE A 236 -20.08 -12.58 -3.78
CA ILE A 236 -19.47 -13.06 -2.53
C ILE A 236 -17.95 -13.11 -2.70
N PHE A 237 -17.47 -13.62 -3.83
CA PHE A 237 -16.05 -13.75 -4.12
C PHE A 237 -15.32 -12.39 -4.11
N ILE A 238 -15.93 -11.34 -4.67
CA ILE A 238 -15.39 -9.97 -4.66
C ILE A 238 -15.23 -9.46 -3.22
N VAL A 239 -16.27 -9.64 -2.38
CA VAL A 239 -16.21 -9.24 -0.96
C VAL A 239 -15.09 -9.98 -0.24
N LEU A 240 -14.96 -11.29 -0.44
CA LEU A 240 -13.88 -12.08 0.16
C LEU A 240 -12.49 -11.61 -0.29
N CYS A 241 -12.30 -11.34 -1.59
CA CYS A 241 -11.05 -10.81 -2.12
C CYS A 241 -10.70 -9.45 -1.53
N ALA A 242 -11.69 -8.54 -1.42
CA ALA A 242 -11.50 -7.25 -0.77
C ALA A 242 -11.08 -7.41 0.70
N PHE A 243 -11.70 -8.32 1.46
CA PHE A 243 -11.32 -8.56 2.85
C PHE A 243 -9.91 -9.15 3.00
N ILE A 244 -9.46 -10.01 2.08
CA ILE A 244 -8.08 -10.51 2.07
C ILE A 244 -7.10 -9.32 1.96
N GLU A 245 -7.34 -8.38 1.04
CA GLU A 245 -6.49 -7.21 0.86
C GLU A 245 -6.57 -6.22 2.04
N ILE A 246 -7.77 -6.03 2.61
CA ILE A 246 -7.98 -5.23 3.84
C ILE A 246 -7.15 -5.82 4.99
N VAL A 247 -7.21 -7.14 5.20
CA VAL A 247 -6.46 -7.82 6.27
C VAL A 247 -4.95 -7.70 6.03
N ILE A 248 -4.48 -7.93 4.79
CA ILE A 248 -3.06 -7.78 4.44
C ILE A 248 -2.60 -6.34 4.69
N GLY A 249 -3.35 -5.34 4.21
CA GLY A 249 -3.06 -3.93 4.39
C GLY A 249 -3.02 -3.54 5.86
N TYR A 250 -4.00 -3.99 6.64
CA TYR A 250 -4.06 -3.79 8.09
C TYR A 250 -2.83 -4.37 8.81
N LEU A 251 -2.47 -5.62 8.51
CA LEU A 251 -1.35 -6.28 9.17
C LEU A 251 -0.01 -5.60 8.84
N LEU A 252 0.16 -5.07 7.62
CA LEU A 252 1.32 -4.25 7.27
C LEU A 252 1.36 -2.94 8.07
N ILE A 253 0.23 -2.22 8.17
CA ILE A 253 0.12 -0.97 8.97
C ILE A 253 0.49 -1.22 10.43
N ILE A 254 -0.01 -2.32 11.01
CA ILE A 254 0.26 -2.66 12.40
C ILE A 254 1.63 -3.31 12.62
N GLY A 255 2.25 -3.82 11.56
CA GLY A 255 3.58 -4.42 11.60
C GLY A 255 3.59 -5.86 12.10
N ILE A 256 2.66 -6.68 11.61
CA ILE A 256 2.52 -8.08 11.98
C ILE A 256 2.74 -8.95 10.76
N LEU A 257 3.48 -10.05 10.91
CA LEU A 257 3.71 -11.05 9.86
C LEU A 257 4.33 -10.48 8.56
N ASN A 258 4.97 -9.30 8.59
CA ASN A 258 5.46 -8.61 7.40
C ASN A 258 6.26 -9.49 6.44
N ARG A 259 7.11 -10.41 6.94
CA ARG A 259 7.84 -11.36 6.08
C ARG A 259 6.94 -12.38 5.40
N THR A 260 6.05 -13.00 6.17
CA THR A 260 5.07 -13.97 5.66
C THR A 260 4.15 -13.30 4.65
N LEU A 261 3.64 -12.10 4.97
CA LEU A 261 2.83 -11.30 4.05
C LEU A 261 3.59 -10.96 2.78
N SER A 262 4.89 -10.64 2.88
CA SER A 262 5.70 -10.35 1.69
C SER A 262 5.74 -11.52 0.72
N ILE A 263 5.87 -12.75 1.23
CA ILE A 263 5.86 -13.96 0.42
C ILE A 263 4.47 -14.20 -0.19
N ILE A 264 3.43 -14.13 0.63
CA ILE A 264 2.04 -14.37 0.19
C ILE A 264 1.65 -13.35 -0.89
N VAL A 265 1.87 -12.06 -0.65
CA VAL A 265 1.51 -11.00 -1.59
C VAL A 265 2.36 -11.08 -2.86
N THR A 266 3.66 -11.39 -2.75
CA THR A 266 4.50 -11.61 -3.95
C THR A 266 3.96 -12.77 -4.78
N ALA A 267 3.55 -13.87 -4.14
CA ALA A 267 2.95 -15.00 -4.84
C ALA A 267 1.64 -14.59 -5.52
N ILE A 268 0.74 -13.87 -4.82
CA ILE A 268 -0.52 -13.38 -5.39
C ILE A 268 -0.25 -12.50 -6.62
N PHE A 269 0.62 -11.50 -6.53
CA PHE A 269 0.94 -10.62 -7.67
C PHE A 269 1.64 -11.35 -8.83
N THR A 270 2.42 -12.39 -8.52
CA THR A 270 3.01 -13.23 -9.57
C THR A 270 1.94 -14.07 -10.27
N LEU A 271 0.96 -14.62 -9.53
CA LEU A 271 -0.16 -15.34 -10.11
C LEU A 271 -1.08 -14.43 -10.94
N THR A 272 -1.37 -13.22 -10.47
CA THR A 272 -2.18 -12.25 -11.24
C THR A 272 -1.47 -11.81 -12.52
N THR A 273 -0.13 -11.78 -12.53
CA THR A 273 0.65 -11.56 -13.77
C THR A 273 0.38 -12.64 -14.82
N LEU A 274 0.07 -13.89 -14.43
CA LEU A 274 -0.32 -14.94 -15.38
C LEU A 274 -1.68 -14.68 -16.04
N ILE A 275 -2.55 -13.90 -15.38
CA ILE A 275 -3.90 -13.56 -15.84
C ILE A 275 -3.90 -12.25 -16.64
N PHE A 276 -3.21 -11.23 -16.13
CA PHE A 276 -3.23 -9.86 -16.66
C PHE A 276 -2.01 -9.51 -17.51
N GLY A 277 -1.01 -10.39 -17.57
CA GLY A 277 0.17 -10.24 -18.40
C GLY A 277 1.10 -9.10 -17.98
N VAL A 278 1.79 -8.52 -18.98
CA VAL A 278 2.85 -7.52 -18.77
C VAL A 278 2.34 -6.23 -18.12
N VAL A 279 1.05 -5.91 -18.31
CA VAL A 279 0.42 -4.75 -17.69
C VAL A 279 0.60 -4.82 -16.17
N GLU A 280 0.29 -5.95 -15.54
CA GLU A 280 0.46 -6.17 -14.10
C GLU A 280 1.89 -5.89 -13.62
N VAL A 281 2.88 -6.34 -14.40
CA VAL A 281 4.29 -6.10 -14.11
C VAL A 281 4.59 -4.60 -14.10
N PHE A 282 4.10 -3.86 -15.09
CA PHE A 282 4.31 -2.41 -15.15
C PHE A 282 3.70 -1.70 -13.95
N GLY A 283 2.48 -2.06 -13.55
CA GLY A 283 1.81 -1.42 -12.40
C GLY A 283 2.39 -1.77 -11.05
N HIS A 284 2.84 -3.02 -10.86
CA HIS A 284 3.20 -3.53 -9.53
C HIS A 284 4.69 -3.81 -9.32
N PHE A 285 5.57 -3.55 -10.30
CA PHE A 285 7.00 -3.81 -10.14
C PHE A 285 7.60 -3.17 -8.88
N ILE A 286 7.22 -1.93 -8.58
CA ILE A 286 7.67 -1.24 -7.36
C ILE A 286 7.19 -1.93 -6.08
N LEU A 287 5.98 -2.52 -6.08
CA LEU A 287 5.50 -3.29 -4.94
C LEU A 287 6.35 -4.54 -4.73
N HIS A 288 6.79 -5.24 -5.77
CA HIS A 288 7.74 -6.35 -5.62
C HIS A 288 9.05 -5.92 -4.94
N ILE A 289 9.58 -4.73 -5.27
CA ILE A 289 10.76 -4.17 -4.58
C ILE A 289 10.47 -3.95 -3.09
N LEU A 290 9.32 -3.36 -2.76
CA LEU A 290 8.91 -3.14 -1.36
C LEU A 290 8.72 -4.46 -0.60
N LEU A 291 8.12 -5.47 -1.23
CA LEU A 291 7.92 -6.80 -0.64
C LEU A 291 9.25 -7.51 -0.40
N ILE A 292 10.25 -7.35 -1.28
CA ILE A 292 11.62 -7.85 -1.03
C ILE A 292 12.22 -7.16 0.21
N ILE A 293 12.07 -5.83 0.33
CA ILE A 293 12.54 -5.09 1.50
C ILE A 293 11.84 -5.59 2.77
N PHE A 294 10.54 -5.81 2.70
CA PHE A 294 9.73 -6.28 3.83
C PHE A 294 10.08 -7.70 4.25
N LEU A 295 10.48 -8.55 3.30
CA LEU A 295 11.01 -9.88 3.55
C LEU A 295 12.37 -9.82 4.29
N ILE A 296 13.27 -8.93 3.87
CA ILE A 296 14.58 -8.75 4.50
C ILE A 296 14.42 -8.19 5.92
N GLU A 297 13.74 -7.05 6.05
CA GLU A 297 13.64 -6.28 7.30
C GLU A 297 12.75 -6.97 8.34
N GLY A 298 11.56 -7.40 7.95
CA GLY A 298 10.51 -7.77 8.89
C GLY A 298 10.11 -6.64 9.85
N ALA A 299 9.29 -6.97 10.85
CA ALA A 299 8.76 -5.97 11.79
C ALA A 299 9.54 -5.86 13.12
N LYS A 300 10.52 -6.75 13.34
CA LYS A 300 11.01 -7.04 14.70
C LYS A 300 11.93 -5.99 15.31
N ASP A 301 12.48 -5.08 14.52
CA ASP A 301 13.40 -4.06 15.01
C ASP A 301 12.77 -2.65 15.07
N TYR A 302 11.49 -2.54 14.74
CA TYR A 302 10.81 -1.27 14.53
C TYR A 302 9.73 -0.97 15.59
N PRO A 303 9.50 0.32 15.92
CA PRO A 303 8.41 0.73 16.81
C PRO A 303 7.07 0.66 16.07
N MET A 304 6.50 -0.54 15.99
CA MET A 304 5.21 -0.79 15.34
C MET A 304 4.04 -0.68 16.34
N PRO A 305 2.81 -0.30 15.91
CA PRO A 305 1.68 -0.05 16.80
C PRO A 305 1.39 -1.16 17.82
N ILE A 306 1.42 -2.44 17.39
CA ILE A 306 1.17 -3.58 18.29
C ILE A 306 2.14 -3.62 19.49
N ARG A 307 3.37 -3.12 19.32
CA ARG A 307 4.42 -3.18 20.34
C ARG A 307 4.27 -2.13 21.44
N LEU A 308 3.36 -1.17 21.25
CA LEU A 308 2.95 -0.27 22.33
C LEU A 308 2.30 -1.06 23.48
N HIS A 309 1.74 -2.24 23.18
CA HIS A 309 1.10 -3.11 24.15
C HIS A 309 2.02 -4.28 24.53
N LYS A 310 2.45 -4.34 25.80
CA LYS A 310 3.37 -5.38 26.31
C LYS A 310 2.67 -6.72 26.60
N ASN A 311 1.39 -6.70 26.92
CA ASN A 311 0.60 -7.89 27.26
C ASN A 311 -0.10 -8.43 26.01
N ILE A 312 -0.01 -9.75 25.77
CA ILE A 312 -0.69 -10.44 24.67
C ILE A 312 -2.20 -10.17 24.69
N ILE A 313 -2.84 -10.18 25.87
CA ILE A 313 -4.28 -9.90 25.98
C ILE A 313 -4.59 -8.48 25.50
N LEU A 314 -3.74 -7.50 25.85
CA LEU A 314 -3.92 -6.12 25.41
C LEU A 314 -3.66 -5.97 23.90
N GLN A 315 -2.73 -6.75 23.33
CA GLN A 315 -2.53 -6.81 21.88
C GLN A 315 -3.77 -7.38 21.18
N VAL A 316 -4.36 -8.45 21.71
CA VAL A 316 -5.59 -9.09 21.18
C VAL A 316 -6.72 -8.06 21.14
N PHE A 317 -6.99 -7.38 22.26
CA PHE A 317 -8.02 -6.33 22.31
C PHE A 317 -7.72 -5.16 21.38
N PHE A 318 -6.48 -4.70 21.37
CA PHE A 318 -6.05 -3.62 20.47
C PHE A 318 -6.33 -4.00 19.01
N LEU A 319 -5.88 -5.16 18.56
CA LEU A 319 -6.07 -5.61 17.18
C LEU A 319 -7.55 -5.75 16.82
N PHE A 320 -8.35 -6.38 17.68
CA PHE A 320 -9.77 -6.59 17.43
C PHE A 320 -10.52 -5.27 17.24
N PHE A 321 -10.40 -4.34 18.19
CA PHE A 321 -11.11 -3.07 18.14
C PHE A 321 -10.51 -2.09 17.12
N ASN A 322 -9.18 -2.06 17.00
CA ASN A 322 -8.51 -1.17 16.05
C ASN A 322 -8.78 -1.57 14.60
N PHE A 323 -8.93 -2.87 14.31
CA PHE A 323 -9.35 -3.34 12.97
C PHE A 323 -10.70 -2.76 12.57
N PHE A 324 -11.73 -2.89 13.42
CA PHE A 324 -13.04 -2.31 13.15
C PHE A 324 -12.98 -0.79 13.04
N PHE A 325 -12.27 -0.12 13.95
CA PHE A 325 -12.10 1.33 13.90
C PHE A 325 -11.51 1.76 12.57
N LEU A 326 -10.43 1.12 12.11
CA LEU A 326 -9.79 1.46 10.84
C LEU A 326 -10.68 1.13 9.64
N LEU A 327 -11.31 -0.05 9.63
CA LEU A 327 -12.22 -0.49 8.58
C LEU A 327 -13.35 0.50 8.36
N PHE A 328 -14.10 0.84 9.41
CA PHE A 328 -15.22 1.77 9.29
C PHE A 328 -14.76 3.20 9.03
N THR A 329 -13.62 3.63 9.60
CA THR A 329 -13.07 4.98 9.33
C THR A 329 -12.68 5.12 7.86
N ILE A 330 -11.89 4.19 7.31
CA ILE A 330 -11.45 4.26 5.91
C ILE A 330 -12.63 4.08 4.96
N LEU A 331 -13.55 3.14 5.25
CA LEU A 331 -14.78 2.98 4.46
C LEU A 331 -15.58 4.27 4.40
N THR A 332 -15.79 4.92 5.55
CA THR A 332 -16.54 6.19 5.64
C THR A 332 -15.81 7.30 4.89
N LEU A 333 -14.50 7.45 5.10
CA LEU A 333 -13.69 8.46 4.40
C LEU A 333 -13.74 8.26 2.88
N TYR A 334 -13.56 7.03 2.41
CA TYR A 334 -13.66 6.69 0.99
C TYR A 334 -15.06 7.02 0.45
N TYR A 335 -16.11 6.56 1.14
CA TYR A 335 -17.49 6.73 0.71
C TYR A 335 -17.90 8.20 0.60
N ILE A 336 -17.52 9.04 1.58
CA ILE A 336 -17.83 10.47 1.59
C ILE A 336 -17.00 11.22 0.53
N SER A 337 -15.73 10.85 0.36
CA SER A 337 -14.84 11.55 -0.59
C SER A 337 -15.22 11.29 -2.05
N MET A 338 -15.91 10.17 -2.32
CA MET A 338 -16.33 9.75 -3.66
C MET A 338 -17.77 10.16 -4.00
N ASN A 339 -18.24 11.31 -3.49
CA ASN A 339 -19.54 11.89 -3.83
C ASN A 339 -19.42 12.98 -4.90
#